data_AF-A0A661WAL2-F1
#
_entry.id   AF-A0A661WAL2-F1
#
_cell.length_a   1.000
_cell.length_b   1.000
_cell.length_c   1.000
_cell.angle_alpha   90.00
_cell.angle_beta   90.00
_cell.angle_gamma   90.00
#
_symmetry.space_group_name_H-M   'P 1'
#
loop_
_entity.id
_entity.type
_entity.pdbx_description
1 polymer ?
#
loop_
_entity_poly.entity_id
_entity_poly.type
_entity_poly.pdbx_seq_one_letter_code
_entity_poly.pdbx_strand_id
1 'polypeptide(L)'
;MINYIEKGYRQHGHIESQGHWLVQQDGVWTSDDDAVVQPLMDAYDPLPDAKYDAIQRVNLHATGLIADVYGFINEDNPQEAKGLVDFITDIYGLIVPAAREDITGRLLETKTVNDNRQAKVIEVNALTTWQECDAYDATVGW
;
A
#
# COMPACT_ATOMS: atom_id res chain seq x y z
N MET A 1 34.05 2.25 -3.47
CA MET A 1 33.19 1.41 -4.31
C MET A 1 31.95 1.10 -3.49
N ILE A 2 30.78 1.51 -3.96
CA ILE A 2 29.49 1.21 -3.33
C ILE A 2 29.18 -0.29 -3.40
N ASN A 3 28.69 -0.87 -2.32
CA ASN A 3 28.14 -2.23 -2.28
C ASN A 3 26.63 -2.16 -2.26
N TYR A 4 26.02 -2.13 -3.45
CA TYR A 4 24.60 -1.90 -3.59
C TYR A 4 23.73 -3.11 -3.23
N ILE A 5 22.74 -2.88 -2.37
CA ILE A 5 21.66 -3.83 -2.05
C ILE A 5 20.34 -3.07 -2.15
N GLU A 6 19.52 -3.43 -3.14
CA GLU A 6 18.18 -2.86 -3.35
C GLU A 6 17.27 -3.21 -2.16
N LYS A 7 16.68 -2.17 -1.56
CA LYS A 7 15.73 -2.29 -0.43
C LYS A 7 14.36 -1.67 -0.76
N GLY A 8 14.11 -1.30 -2.01
CA GLY A 8 12.89 -0.70 -2.51
C GLY A 8 13.11 0.71 -3.09
N TYR A 9 12.23 1.14 -3.99
CA TYR A 9 12.39 2.40 -4.76
C TYR A 9 12.61 3.65 -3.90
N ARG A 10 12.09 3.66 -2.66
CA ARG A 10 12.23 4.78 -1.73
C ARG A 10 13.62 4.91 -1.11
N GLN A 11 14.47 3.88 -1.20
CA GLN A 11 15.89 3.96 -0.84
C GLN A 11 16.60 5.06 -1.64
N HIS A 12 16.32 5.15 -2.94
CA HIS A 12 16.89 6.18 -3.81
C HIS A 12 16.41 7.58 -3.42
N GLY A 13 15.11 7.73 -3.14
CA GLY A 13 14.54 8.99 -2.64
C GLY A 13 15.09 9.38 -1.26
N HIS A 14 15.40 8.42 -0.39
CA HIS A 14 16.06 8.68 0.89
C HIS A 14 17.47 9.27 0.68
N ILE A 15 18.27 8.68 -0.20
CA ILE A 15 19.61 9.17 -0.54
C ILE A 15 19.52 10.58 -1.15
N GLU A 16 18.61 10.79 -2.10
CA GLU A 16 18.39 12.09 -2.74
C GLU A 16 17.93 13.17 -1.75
N SER A 17 17.09 12.82 -0.77
CA SER A 17 16.65 13.76 0.28
C SER A 17 17.79 14.26 1.17
N GLN A 18 18.91 13.54 1.21
CA GLN A 18 20.13 13.94 1.92
C GLN A 18 21.09 14.74 1.02
N GLY A 19 20.71 15.01 -0.23
CA GLY A 19 21.52 15.78 -1.19
C GLY A 19 22.56 14.96 -1.94
N HIS A 20 22.47 13.62 -1.88
CA HIS A 20 23.38 12.70 -2.55
C HIS A 20 22.68 11.98 -3.69
N TRP A 21 23.44 11.36 -4.60
CA TRP A 21 22.84 10.55 -5.66
C TRP A 21 23.45 9.17 -5.74
N LEU A 22 22.64 8.22 -6.19
CA LEU A 22 23.03 6.86 -6.47
C LEU A 22 22.38 6.48 -7.80
N VAL A 23 23.18 6.19 -8.83
CA VAL A 23 22.68 5.85 -10.16
C VAL A 23 23.40 4.63 -10.70
N GLN A 24 22.68 3.85 -11.51
CA GLN A 24 23.29 2.77 -12.26
C GLN A 24 23.75 3.29 -13.63
N GLN A 25 25.05 3.15 -13.92
CA GLN A 25 25.65 3.47 -15.21
C GLN A 25 26.34 2.22 -15.75
N ASP A 26 25.95 1.77 -16.95
CA ASP A 26 26.51 0.58 -17.60
C ASP A 26 26.52 -0.68 -16.71
N GLY A 27 25.48 -0.84 -15.88
CA GLY A 27 25.33 -1.96 -14.95
C GLY A 27 26.12 -1.81 -13.64
N VAL A 28 26.87 -0.72 -13.46
CA VAL A 28 27.64 -0.41 -12.26
C VAL A 28 26.95 0.70 -11.46
N TRP A 29 26.72 0.44 -10.17
CA TRP A 29 26.21 1.47 -9.27
C TRP A 29 27.32 2.45 -8.91
N THR A 30 27.03 3.74 -9.08
CA THR A 30 27.94 4.85 -8.80
C THR A 30 27.21 5.88 -7.94
N SER A 31 27.91 6.51 -7.01
CA SER A 31 27.42 7.67 -6.26
C SER A 31 28.37 8.87 -6.36
N ASP A 32 27.92 10.03 -5.88
CA ASP A 32 28.77 11.21 -5.70
C ASP A 32 29.82 11.04 -4.59
N ASP A 33 29.43 10.40 -3.48
CA ASP A 33 30.31 10.13 -2.35
C ASP A 33 30.00 8.74 -1.76
N ASP A 34 30.77 7.73 -2.18
CA ASP A 34 30.65 6.36 -1.65
C ASP A 34 30.75 6.31 -0.12
N ALA A 35 31.57 7.17 0.51
CA ALA A 35 31.80 7.16 1.95
C ALA A 35 30.61 7.69 2.74
N VAL A 36 29.75 8.50 2.11
CA VAL A 36 28.52 9.04 2.71
C VAL A 36 27.30 8.22 2.31
N VAL A 37 27.19 7.81 1.05
CA VAL A 37 26.02 7.07 0.54
C VAL A 37 25.93 5.67 1.11
N GLN A 38 27.06 4.97 1.32
CA GLN A 38 27.03 3.62 1.88
C GLN A 38 26.40 3.59 3.30
N PRO A 39 26.80 4.43 4.26
CA PRO A 39 26.11 4.53 5.55
C PRO A 39 24.61 4.87 5.46
N LEU A 40 24.21 5.77 4.55
CA LEU A 40 22.80 6.11 4.34
C LEU A 40 21.99 4.90 3.86
N MET A 41 22.56 4.16 2.91
CA MET A 41 21.97 2.95 2.37
C MET A 41 21.87 1.82 3.42
N ASP A 42 22.92 1.66 4.22
CA ASP A 42 22.98 0.63 5.26
C ASP A 42 21.98 0.93 6.38
N ALA A 43 21.84 2.21 6.76
CA ALA A 43 20.93 2.68 7.80
C ALA A 43 19.45 2.73 7.37
N TYR A 44 19.16 2.71 6.06
CA TYR A 44 17.79 2.74 5.56
C TYR A 44 17.01 1.50 6.02
N ASP A 45 15.92 1.74 6.76
CA ASP A 45 14.90 0.76 7.14
C ASP A 45 13.74 0.79 6.13
N PRO A 46 13.63 -0.22 5.26
CA PRO A 46 12.58 -0.28 4.25
C PRO A 46 11.22 -0.75 4.78
N LEU A 47 11.13 -1.28 6.01
CA LEU A 47 9.92 -1.91 6.50
C LEU A 47 8.70 -0.96 6.55
N PRO A 48 8.82 0.28 7.04
CA PRO A 48 7.68 1.20 7.08
C PRO A 48 7.11 1.51 5.69
N ASP A 49 8.00 1.71 4.72
CA ASP A 49 7.66 2.00 3.34
C ASP A 49 7.03 0.77 2.66
N ALA A 50 7.59 -0.41 2.85
CA ALA A 50 7.05 -1.64 2.31
C ALA A 50 5.65 -1.96 2.88
N LYS A 51 5.41 -1.70 4.18
CA LYS A 51 4.07 -1.80 4.78
C LYS A 51 3.09 -0.82 4.16
N TYR A 52 3.52 0.43 3.96
CA TYR A 52 2.68 1.44 3.31
C TYR A 52 2.26 0.97 1.91
N ASP A 53 3.21 0.52 1.09
CA ASP A 53 2.92 0.07 -0.28
C ASP A 53 2.02 -1.16 -0.30
N ALA A 54 2.23 -2.13 0.60
CA ALA A 54 1.36 -3.31 0.73
C ALA A 54 -0.07 -2.92 1.15
N ILE A 55 -0.23 -1.98 2.09
CA ILE A 55 -1.54 -1.44 2.47
C ILE A 55 -2.21 -0.71 1.29
N GLN A 56 -1.45 0.02 0.46
CA GLN A 56 -2.01 0.65 -0.73
C GLN A 56 -2.54 -0.39 -1.72
N ARG A 57 -1.85 -1.52 -1.91
CA ARG A 57 -2.36 -2.63 -2.75
C ARG A 57 -3.65 -3.22 -2.20
N VAL A 58 -3.73 -3.44 -0.88
CA VAL A 58 -4.97 -3.90 -0.21
C VAL A 58 -6.12 -2.92 -0.42
N ASN A 59 -5.88 -1.62 -0.21
CA ASN A 59 -6.91 -0.60 -0.39
C ASN A 59 -7.36 -0.49 -1.86
N LEU A 60 -6.42 -0.57 -2.81
CA LEU A 60 -6.71 -0.54 -4.23
C LEU A 60 -7.57 -1.74 -4.65
N HIS A 61 -7.22 -2.94 -4.20
CA HIS A 61 -7.99 -4.14 -4.48
C HIS A 61 -9.43 -4.05 -3.93
N ALA A 62 -9.58 -3.65 -2.66
CA ALA A 62 -10.89 -3.45 -2.05
C ALA A 62 -11.71 -2.37 -2.77
N THR A 63 -11.07 -1.30 -3.25
CA THR A 63 -11.72 -0.24 -4.05
C THR A 63 -12.28 -0.82 -5.35
N GLY A 64 -11.54 -1.68 -6.04
CA GLY A 64 -12.02 -2.39 -7.23
C GLY A 64 -13.22 -3.29 -6.94
N LEU A 65 -13.19 -4.05 -5.84
CA LEU A 65 -14.33 -4.90 -5.49
C LEU A 65 -15.60 -4.08 -5.15
N ILE A 66 -15.47 -2.94 -4.47
CA ILE A 66 -16.61 -2.06 -4.18
C ILE A 66 -17.11 -1.38 -5.46
N ALA A 67 -16.21 -1.01 -6.37
CA ALA A 67 -16.57 -0.53 -7.70
C ALA A 67 -17.50 -1.51 -8.43
N ASP A 68 -17.16 -2.80 -8.41
CA ASP A 68 -17.95 -3.88 -9.03
C ASP A 68 -19.34 -4.03 -8.41
N VAL A 69 -19.46 -3.92 -7.08
CA VAL A 69 -20.77 -3.98 -6.36
C VAL A 69 -21.75 -2.92 -6.86
N TYR A 70 -21.24 -1.73 -7.20
CA TYR A 70 -22.07 -0.61 -7.61
C TYR A 70 -22.21 -0.46 -9.13
N GLY A 71 -21.26 -0.95 -9.93
CA GLY A 71 -21.31 -0.93 -11.39
C GLY A 71 -21.29 0.47 -12.02
N PHE A 72 -20.88 1.49 -11.26
CA PHE A 72 -20.84 2.90 -11.70
C PHE A 72 -19.44 3.52 -11.66
N ILE A 73 -18.46 2.79 -11.14
CA ILE A 73 -17.07 3.25 -11.12
C ILE A 73 -16.42 2.77 -12.40
N ASN A 74 -16.01 3.72 -13.23
CA ASN A 74 -15.28 3.41 -14.46
C ASN A 74 -13.98 2.72 -14.07
N GLU A 75 -13.84 1.44 -14.41
CA GLU A 75 -12.73 0.55 -14.02
C GLU A 75 -11.36 1.09 -14.48
N ASP A 76 -11.35 2.05 -15.41
CA ASP A 76 -10.17 2.67 -15.99
C ASP A 76 -9.36 3.53 -15.00
N ASN A 77 -9.94 3.98 -13.87
CA ASN A 77 -9.18 4.71 -12.83
C ASN A 77 -9.67 4.45 -11.38
N PRO A 78 -9.21 3.36 -10.74
CA PRO A 78 -9.57 3.05 -9.36
C PRO A 78 -9.12 4.09 -8.33
N GLN A 79 -8.08 4.90 -8.62
CA GLN A 79 -7.65 5.98 -7.73
C GLN A 79 -8.67 7.13 -7.67
N GLU A 80 -9.40 7.41 -8.76
CA GLU A 80 -10.49 8.39 -8.77
C GLU A 80 -11.72 7.89 -7.99
N ALA A 81 -11.92 6.57 -7.99
CA ALA A 81 -13.01 5.91 -7.26
C ALA A 81 -12.83 5.94 -5.74
N LYS A 82 -11.59 6.07 -5.26
CA LYS A 82 -11.22 5.97 -3.86
C LYS A 82 -12.05 6.91 -2.96
N GLY A 83 -12.25 8.16 -3.39
CA GLY A 83 -13.01 9.14 -2.60
C GLY A 83 -14.49 8.76 -2.43
N LEU A 84 -15.09 8.15 -3.45
CA LEU A 84 -16.47 7.65 -3.39
C LEU A 84 -16.56 6.38 -2.54
N VAL A 85 -15.59 5.47 -2.66
CA VAL A 85 -15.51 4.25 -1.84
C VAL A 85 -15.30 4.58 -0.37
N ASP A 86 -14.42 5.53 -0.05
CA ASP A 86 -14.21 6.01 1.32
C ASP A 86 -15.50 6.63 1.88
N PHE A 87 -16.19 7.48 1.10
CA PHE A 87 -17.47 8.07 1.49
C PHE A 87 -18.57 7.03 1.74
N ILE A 88 -18.70 6.05 0.85
CA ILE A 88 -19.65 4.94 1.00
C ILE A 88 -19.34 4.15 2.28
N THR A 89 -18.07 3.85 2.52
CA THR A 89 -17.59 3.15 3.73
C THR A 89 -17.85 3.94 5.02
N ASP A 90 -17.61 5.25 5.01
CA ASP A 90 -17.86 6.15 6.14
C ASP A 90 -19.36 6.28 6.45
N ILE A 91 -20.19 6.37 5.42
CA ILE A 91 -21.65 6.32 5.58
C ILE A 91 -22.07 5.02 6.28
N TYR A 92 -21.47 3.87 5.94
CA TYR A 92 -21.75 2.61 6.64
C TYR A 92 -21.37 2.64 8.12
N GLY A 93 -20.21 3.18 8.45
CA GLY A 93 -19.77 3.33 9.85
C GLY A 93 -20.77 4.14 10.68
N LEU A 94 -21.49 5.06 10.05
CA LEU A 94 -22.48 5.94 10.70
C LEU A 94 -23.90 5.37 10.75
N ILE A 95 -24.36 4.68 9.70
CA ILE A 95 -25.76 4.21 9.59
C ILE A 95 -26.02 2.93 10.41
N VAL A 96 -25.08 1.98 10.40
CA VAL A 96 -25.28 0.65 11.01
C VAL A 96 -25.60 0.73 12.51
N PRO A 97 -24.92 1.55 13.33
CA PRO A 97 -25.26 1.70 14.74
C PRO A 97 -26.62 2.39 14.97
N ALA A 98 -27.05 3.24 14.03
CA ALA A 98 -28.22 4.09 14.19
C ALA A 98 -29.54 3.40 13.79
N ALA A 99 -29.52 2.52 12.78
CA ALA A 99 -30.73 1.90 12.24
C ALA A 99 -31.24 0.70 13.07
N ARG A 100 -30.37 -0.03 13.79
CA ARG A 100 -30.69 -1.32 14.45
C ARG A 100 -31.36 -2.36 13.53
N GLU A 101 -31.25 -2.19 12.22
CA GLU A 101 -31.73 -3.14 11.22
C GLU A 101 -30.56 -3.92 10.63
N ASP A 102 -30.85 -5.13 10.15
CA ASP A 102 -29.87 -5.97 9.48
C ASP A 102 -29.46 -5.35 8.13
N ILE A 103 -28.17 -5.36 7.87
CA ILE A 103 -27.61 -4.89 6.59
C ILE A 103 -27.84 -5.97 5.54
N THR A 104 -28.41 -5.60 4.38
CA THR A 104 -28.73 -6.55 3.30
C THR A 104 -28.33 -6.03 1.91
N GLY A 105 -28.27 -6.94 0.92
CA GLY A 105 -27.96 -6.63 -0.48
C GLY A 105 -26.57 -6.01 -0.68
N ARG A 106 -26.45 -5.04 -1.59
CA ARG A 106 -25.19 -4.33 -1.89
C ARG A 106 -24.52 -3.72 -0.67
N LEU A 107 -25.31 -3.32 0.33
CA LEU A 107 -24.80 -2.78 1.58
C LEU A 107 -24.03 -3.86 2.37
N LEU A 108 -24.53 -5.09 2.39
CA LEU A 108 -23.88 -6.21 3.06
C LEU A 108 -22.59 -6.59 2.32
N GLU A 109 -22.64 -6.66 0.99
CA GLU A 109 -21.47 -6.93 0.15
C GLU A 109 -20.35 -5.90 0.37
N THR A 110 -20.70 -4.61 0.42
CA THR A 110 -19.72 -3.54 0.66
C THR A 110 -19.10 -3.63 2.05
N LYS A 111 -19.91 -3.93 3.07
CA LYS A 111 -19.40 -4.16 4.41
C LYS A 111 -18.44 -5.34 4.45
N THR A 112 -18.79 -6.47 3.84
CA THR A 112 -17.92 -7.65 3.77
C THR A 112 -16.58 -7.30 3.15
N VAL A 113 -16.58 -6.54 2.06
CA VAL A 113 -15.34 -6.08 1.42
C VAL A 113 -14.52 -5.18 2.36
N ASN A 114 -15.15 -4.23 3.05
CA ASN A 114 -14.44 -3.36 3.97
C ASN A 114 -13.91 -4.09 5.24
N ASP A 115 -14.67 -5.02 5.80
CA ASP A 115 -14.22 -5.84 6.94
C ASP A 115 -12.98 -6.67 6.54
N ASN A 116 -13.01 -7.32 5.37
CA ASN A 116 -11.88 -8.05 4.83
C ASN A 116 -10.68 -7.12 4.58
N ARG A 117 -10.90 -5.93 4.01
CA ARG A 117 -9.86 -4.91 3.84
C ARG A 117 -9.19 -4.57 5.18
N GLN A 118 -9.97 -4.36 6.24
CA GLN A 118 -9.45 -4.05 7.57
C GLN A 118 -8.66 -5.23 8.16
N ALA A 119 -9.15 -6.46 8.02
CA ALA A 119 -8.43 -7.65 8.44
C ALA A 119 -7.07 -7.78 7.72
N LYS A 120 -7.04 -7.54 6.41
CA LYS A 120 -5.82 -7.57 5.60
C LYS A 120 -4.84 -6.46 5.97
N VAL A 121 -5.31 -5.24 6.27
CA VAL A 121 -4.46 -4.17 6.81
C VAL A 121 -3.84 -4.58 8.15
N ILE A 122 -4.57 -5.29 9.01
CA ILE A 122 -4.02 -5.83 10.27
C ILE A 122 -2.95 -6.88 9.99
N GLU A 123 -3.17 -7.79 9.03
CA GLU A 123 -2.16 -8.79 8.61
C GLU A 123 -0.87 -8.11 8.14
N VAL A 124 -0.96 -7.12 7.24
CA VAL A 124 0.22 -6.36 6.76
C VAL A 124 0.94 -5.66 7.90
N ASN A 125 0.20 -5.04 8.83
CA ASN A 125 0.79 -4.37 9.99
C ASN A 125 1.53 -5.34 10.92
N ALA A 126 1.13 -6.62 10.95
CA ALA A 126 1.78 -7.66 11.73
C ALA A 126 3.07 -8.21 11.09
N LEU A 127 3.32 -7.93 9.81
CA LEU A 127 4.55 -8.37 9.12
C LEU A 127 5.80 -7.73 9.74
N THR A 128 6.91 -8.47 9.73
CA THR A 128 8.12 -8.09 10.46
C THR A 128 9.30 -7.77 9.54
N THR A 129 9.19 -8.12 8.26
CA THR A 129 10.22 -7.86 7.25
C THR A 129 9.63 -7.18 6.01
N TRP A 130 10.46 -6.40 5.32
CA TRP A 130 10.04 -5.74 4.10
C TRP A 130 9.83 -6.74 2.97
N GLN A 131 10.56 -7.86 2.95
CA GLN A 131 10.37 -8.93 1.97
C GLN A 131 9.00 -9.61 2.12
N GLU A 132 8.52 -9.82 3.34
CA GLU A 132 7.15 -10.30 3.58
C GLU A 132 6.12 -9.29 3.04
N CYS A 133 6.35 -7.99 3.24
CA CYS A 133 5.45 -6.95 2.74
C CYS A 133 5.46 -6.87 1.21
N ASP A 134 6.63 -7.02 0.57
CA ASP A 134 6.78 -7.02 -0.88
C ASP A 134 6.10 -8.26 -1.51
N ALA A 135 6.27 -9.42 -0.90
CA ALA A 135 5.62 -10.67 -1.30
C ALA A 135 4.13 -10.75 -0.92
N TYR A 136 3.59 -9.76 -0.20
CA TYR A 136 2.21 -9.80 0.25
C TYR A 136 1.23 -9.68 -0.94
N ASP A 137 0.48 -10.76 -1.15
CA ASP A 137 -0.60 -10.83 -2.13
C ASP A 137 -1.90 -10.30 -1.51
N ALA A 138 -2.35 -9.15 -2.01
CA ALA A 138 -3.56 -8.49 -1.55
C ALA A 138 -4.85 -9.28 -1.85
N THR A 139 -4.80 -10.32 -2.69
CA THR A 139 -5.96 -11.11 -3.15
C THR A 139 -6.15 -12.42 -2.41
N VAL A 140 -5.12 -12.90 -1.69
CA VAL A 140 -5.17 -14.20 -1.02
C VAL A 140 -6.22 -14.17 0.10
N GLY A 141 -7.21 -15.07 0.00
CA GLY A 141 -8.24 -15.25 1.02
C GLY A 141 -9.36 -14.19 1.02
N TRP A 142 -9.59 -13.54 -0.13
CA TRP A 142 -10.74 -12.68 -0.38
C TRP A 142 -11.96 -13.44 -0.91
#